data_AF-A0A392RYS3-F1
#
_entry.id   AF-A0A392RYS3-F1
#
_cell.length_a   1.000
_cell.length_b   1.000
_cell.length_c   1.000
_cell.angle_alpha   90.00
_cell.angle_beta   90.00
_cell.angle_gamma   90.00
#
_symmetry.space_group_name_H-M   'P 1'
#
loop_
_entity.id
_entity.type
_entity.pdbx_description
1 polymer ?
#
loop_
_entity_poly.entity_id
_entity_poly.type
_entity_poly.pdbx_seq_one_letter_code
_entity_poly.pdbx_strand_id
1 'polypeptide(L)'
;MLKLTNHFLENIKECQRTDKKLMEKLVLVNEGKETNIKVDENGVMRFRGRVCVPDVPELKKMIMEKGHRSGLSIHPGVTKMYQDLKKLFWWPGMKRQISEFVYACLV
;
A
#
# COMPACT_ATOMS: atom_id res chain seq x y z
N MET A 1 -1.65 -2.34 15.92
CA MET A 1 -0.72 -1.96 14.83
C MET A 1 -0.72 -3.09 13.79
N LEU A 2 -0.88 -2.78 12.50
CA LEU A 2 -0.86 -3.79 11.44
C LEU A 2 0.52 -4.47 11.42
N LYS A 3 0.57 -5.77 11.73
CA LYS A 3 1.79 -6.56 11.57
C LYS A 3 1.90 -6.98 10.11
N LEU A 4 2.90 -6.45 9.42
CA LEU A 4 3.34 -6.94 8.12
C LEU A 4 3.98 -8.32 8.36
N THR A 5 3.37 -9.38 7.85
CA THR A 5 4.01 -10.70 7.84
C THR A 5 5.00 -10.77 6.68
N ASN A 6 6.11 -11.51 6.82
CA ASN A 6 7.09 -11.68 5.75
C ASN A 6 6.43 -12.19 4.46
N HIS A 7 5.54 -13.17 4.56
CA HIS A 7 4.77 -13.68 3.41
C HIS A 7 3.96 -12.59 2.68
N PHE A 8 3.42 -11.60 3.41
CA PHE A 8 2.64 -10.53 2.79
C PHE A 8 3.53 -9.56 2.02
N LEU A 9 4.73 -9.25 2.54
CA LEU A 9 5.71 -8.43 1.84
C LEU A 9 6.28 -9.14 0.61
N GLU A 10 6.53 -10.44 0.71
CA GLU A 10 6.95 -11.26 -0.43
C GLU A 10 5.92 -11.24 -1.56
N ASN A 11 4.63 -11.43 -1.24
CA ASN A 11 3.56 -11.34 -2.24
C ASN A 11 3.49 -9.94 -2.89
N ILE A 12 3.61 -8.87 -2.10
CA ILE A 12 3.70 -7.50 -2.66
C ILE A 12 4.89 -7.39 -3.61
N LYS A 13 6.07 -7.87 -3.21
CA LYS A 13 7.29 -7.81 -4.03
C LYS A 13 7.11 -8.52 -5.37
N GLU A 14 6.51 -9.69 -5.38
CA GLU A 14 6.22 -10.44 -6.61
C GLU A 14 5.28 -9.66 -7.52
N CYS A 15 4.19 -9.11 -6.97
CA CYS A 15 3.27 -8.28 -7.74
C CYS A 15 3.88 -6.93 -8.20
N GLN A 16 4.85 -6.38 -7.47
CA GLN A 16 5.57 -5.17 -7.90
C GLN A 16 6.38 -5.41 -9.18
N ARG A 17 6.95 -6.61 -9.34
CA ARG A 17 7.74 -6.97 -10.53
C ARG A 17 6.90 -7.11 -11.80
N THR A 18 5.61 -7.41 -11.66
CA THR A 18 4.68 -7.56 -12.77
C THR A 18 3.87 -6.29 -13.04
N ASP A 19 3.91 -5.29 -12.14
CA ASP A 19 3.26 -4.00 -12.31
C ASP A 19 4.07 -3.08 -13.25
N LYS A 20 3.56 -2.90 -14.47
CA LYS A 20 4.20 -2.08 -15.52
C LYS A 20 4.52 -0.66 -15.04
N LYS A 21 3.62 -0.01 -14.30
CA LYS A 21 3.80 1.39 -13.84
C LYS A 21 4.88 1.48 -12.77
N LEU A 22 5.01 0.46 -11.93
CA LEU A 22 6.10 0.40 -10.95
C LEU A 22 7.43 0.09 -11.63
N MET A 23 7.46 -0.79 -12.62
CA MET A 23 8.67 -1.09 -13.39
C MET A 23 9.17 0.11 -14.20
N GLU A 24 8.28 0.88 -14.82
CA GLU A 24 8.63 2.15 -15.47
C GLU A 24 9.26 3.14 -14.48
N LYS A 25 8.70 3.25 -13.28
CA LYS A 25 9.27 4.06 -12.19
C LYS A 25 10.64 3.54 -11.74
N LEU A 26 10.86 2.23 -11.72
CA LEU A 26 12.16 1.65 -11.39
C LEU A 26 13.22 2.03 -12.43
N VAL A 27 12.87 2.06 -13.72
CA VAL A 27 13.77 2.55 -14.78
C VAL A 27 14.15 4.02 -14.51
N LEU A 28 13.17 4.87 -14.20
CA LEU A 28 13.43 6.27 -13.86
C LEU A 28 14.31 6.45 -12.60
N VAL A 29 14.17 5.57 -11.61
CA VAL A 29 15.05 5.55 -10.43
C VAL A 29 16.49 5.19 -10.84
N ASN A 30 16.66 4.18 -11.70
CA ASN A 30 17.97 3.77 -12.20
C ASN A 30 18.65 4.84 -13.08
N GLU A 31 17.86 5.64 -13.78
CA GLU A 31 18.32 6.81 -14.54
C GLU A 31 18.59 8.04 -13.66
N GLY A 32 18.35 7.96 -12.34
CA GLY A 32 18.52 9.07 -11.40
C GLY A 32 17.46 10.17 -11.51
N LYS A 33 16.37 9.93 -12.24
CA LYS A 33 15.29 10.91 -12.49
C LYS A 33 14.18 10.89 -11.44
N GLU A 34 14.07 9.83 -10.66
CA GLU A 34 13.10 9.70 -9.57
C GLU A 34 13.82 9.46 -8.23
N THR A 35 13.65 10.38 -7.28
CA THR A 35 14.35 10.36 -5.98
C THR A 35 13.45 9.94 -4.82
N ASN A 36 12.13 9.93 -5.02
CA ASN A 36 11.18 9.58 -3.97
C ASN A 36 10.98 8.06 -3.83
N ILE A 37 11.37 7.28 -4.83
CA ILE A 37 11.24 5.83 -4.87
C ILE A 37 12.60 5.19 -4.60
N LYS A 38 12.62 4.20 -3.72
CA LYS A 38 13.81 3.40 -3.38
C LYS A 38 13.42 1.93 -3.27
N VAL A 39 14.36 1.04 -3.56
CA VAL A 39 14.21 -0.39 -3.28
C VAL A 39 14.94 -0.68 -1.96
N ASP A 40 14.29 -1.37 -1.03
CA ASP A 40 14.90 -1.74 0.25
C ASP A 40 15.75 -3.02 0.16
N GLU A 41 16.40 -3.40 1.26
CA GLU A 41 17.24 -4.60 1.37
C GLU A 41 16.50 -5.91 1.04
N ASN A 42 15.17 -5.92 1.14
CA ASN A 42 14.33 -7.08 0.82
C ASN A 42 13.86 -7.07 -0.65
N GLY A 43 14.29 -6.09 -1.44
CA GLY A 43 13.88 -5.93 -2.83
C GLY A 43 12.48 -5.32 -2.99
N VAL A 44 11.92 -4.71 -1.94
CA VAL A 44 10.59 -4.09 -1.98
C VAL A 44 10.70 -2.62 -2.36
N MET A 45 9.92 -2.20 -3.35
CA MET A 45 9.84 -0.80 -3.75
C MET A 45 9.06 0.03 -2.73
N ARG A 46 9.64 1.17 -2.33
CA ARG A 46 9.10 2.09 -1.34
C ARG A 46 9.10 3.53 -1.84
N PHE A 47 7.98 4.23 -1.68
CA PHE A 47 7.84 5.66 -1.91
C PHE A 47 7.92 6.43 -0.60
N ARG A 48 9.01 7.20 -0.42
CA ARG A 48 9.31 7.95 0.82
C ARG A 48 9.22 7.05 2.07
N GLY A 49 9.82 5.87 2.01
CA GLY A 49 9.83 4.87 3.10
C GLY A 49 8.58 3.98 3.20
N ARG A 50 7.52 4.26 2.44
CA ARG A 50 6.27 3.51 2.46
C ARG A 50 6.22 2.46 1.36
N VAL A 51 5.75 1.26 1.66
CA VAL A 51 5.61 0.17 0.69
C VAL A 51 4.68 0.59 -0.45
N CYS A 52 5.18 0.54 -1.69
CA CYS A 52 4.37 0.76 -2.88
C CYS A 52 3.44 -0.43 -3.08
N VAL A 53 2.13 -0.23 -3.01
CA VAL A 53 1.18 -1.31 -3.29
C VAL A 53 0.91 -1.34 -4.79
N PRO A 54 1.16 -2.47 -5.48
CA PRO A 54 0.90 -2.59 -6.91
C PRO A 54 -0.59 -2.48 -7.21
N ASP A 55 -0.95 -2.29 -8.48
CA ASP A 55 -2.33 -2.15 -8.94
C ASP A 55 -3.10 -3.48 -9.00
N VAL A 56 -3.06 -4.21 -7.88
CA VAL A 56 -3.74 -5.49 -7.66
C VAL A 56 -4.90 -5.25 -6.69
N PRO A 57 -6.17 -5.30 -7.15
CA PRO A 57 -7.34 -5.02 -6.32
C PRO A 57 -7.40 -5.85 -5.04
N GLU A 58 -7.02 -7.12 -5.11
CA GLU A 58 -7.07 -8.09 -4.02
C GLU A 58 -6.09 -7.71 -2.90
N LEU A 59 -4.88 -7.27 -3.26
CA LEU A 59 -3.88 -6.80 -2.28
C LEU A 59 -4.34 -5.51 -1.59
N LYS A 60 -4.86 -4.55 -2.35
CA LYS A 60 -5.41 -3.30 -1.81
C LYS A 60 -6.56 -3.60 -0.85
N LYS A 61 -7.49 -4.48 -1.24
CA LYS A 61 -8.62 -4.92 -0.41
C LYS A 61 -8.13 -5.57 0.87
N MET A 62 -7.15 -6.49 0.80
CA MET A 62 -6.60 -7.15 1.98
C MET A 62 -5.96 -6.16 2.98
N ILE A 63 -5.23 -5.15 2.49
CA ILE A 63 -4.67 -4.07 3.32
C ILE A 63 -5.80 -3.29 4.01
N MET A 64 -6.83 -2.93 3.24
CA MET A 64 -7.98 -2.18 3.75
C MET A 64 -8.77 -2.99 4.79
N GLU A 65 -9.04 -4.27 4.53
CA GLU A 65 -9.71 -5.18 5.47
C GLU A 65 -8.93 -5.34 6.77
N LYS A 66 -7.60 -5.55 6.69
CA LYS A 66 -6.77 -5.62 7.89
C LYS A 66 -6.80 -4.31 8.68
N GLY A 67 -6.69 -3.17 7.99
CA GLY A 67 -6.76 -1.85 8.62
C GLY A 67 -8.10 -1.63 9.34
N HIS A 68 -9.20 -1.96 8.66
CA HIS A 68 -10.56 -1.87 9.18
C HIS A 68 -10.80 -2.79 10.38
N ARG A 69 -10.25 -4.02 10.36
CA ARG A 69 -10.37 -5.01 11.45
C ARG A 69 -9.42 -4.78 12.62
N SER A 70 -8.43 -3.90 12.51
CA SER A 70 -7.42 -3.67 13.56
C SER A 70 -7.95 -2.83 14.76
N GLY A 71 -9.01 -3.32 15.41
CA GLY A 71 -9.08 -3.46 16.87
C GLY A 71 -9.28 -2.24 17.78
N LEU A 72 -9.45 -1.01 17.32
CA LEU A 72 -9.65 0.15 18.23
C LEU A 72 -10.73 1.15 17.79
N SER A 73 -11.64 0.74 16.92
CA SER A 73 -12.79 1.55 16.51
C SER A 73 -13.87 0.64 15.97
N ILE A 74 -15.07 0.69 16.54
CA ILE A 74 -16.28 0.24 15.83
C ILE A 74 -16.38 1.21 14.64
N HIS A 75 -16.09 0.73 13.43
CA HIS A 75 -15.90 1.52 12.20
C HIS A 75 -14.88 2.67 12.32
N PRO A 76 -13.59 2.46 12.03
CA PRO A 76 -12.69 3.58 11.81
C PRO A 76 -13.20 4.40 10.61
N GLY A 77 -13.59 5.65 10.86
CA GLY A 77 -13.92 6.57 9.78
C GLY A 77 -12.75 6.72 8.79
N VAL A 78 -13.05 7.13 7.56
CA VAL A 78 -12.11 7.27 6.44
C VAL A 78 -10.78 7.93 6.87
N THR A 79 -10.86 8.99 7.67
CA THR A 79 -9.70 9.72 8.17
C THR A 79 -8.77 8.84 9.00
N LYS A 80 -9.30 8.10 9.99
CA LYS A 80 -8.49 7.25 10.88
C LYS A 80 -7.81 6.15 10.09
N MET A 81 -8.58 5.45 9.24
CA MET A 81 -8.05 4.38 8.40
C MET A 81 -6.97 4.86 7.44
N TYR A 82 -7.18 6.01 6.78
CA TYR A 82 -6.16 6.60 5.92
C TYR A 82 -4.89 6.97 6.69
N GLN A 83 -5.03 7.59 7.87
CA GLN A 83 -3.88 7.99 8.71
C GLN A 83 -3.06 6.79 9.19
N ASP A 84 -3.69 5.66 9.45
CA ASP A 84 -2.99 4.45 9.88
C ASP A 84 -2.32 3.73 8.70
N LEU A 85 -3.03 3.55 7.59
CA LEU A 85 -2.48 2.88 6.42
C LEU A 85 -1.36 3.68 5.75
N LYS A 86 -1.48 5.02 5.68
CA LYS A 86 -0.48 5.87 5.02
C LYS A 86 0.88 5.88 5.71
N LYS A 87 0.99 5.37 6.94
CA LYS A 87 2.27 5.24 7.66
C LYS A 87 3.14 4.16 7.04
N LEU A 88 2.50 3.11 6.49
CA LEU A 88 3.19 1.91 5.99
C LEU A 88 3.08 1.77 4.48
N PHE A 89 1.97 2.19 3.89
CA PHE A 89 1.64 1.91 2.50
C PHE A 89 1.42 3.18 1.68
N TRP A 90 1.61 3.05 0.37
CA TRP A 90 1.31 4.09 -0.59
C TRP A 90 0.87 3.49 -1.93
N TRP A 91 -0.16 4.07 -2.55
CA TRP A 91 -0.52 3.83 -3.95
C TRP A 91 -1.32 5.03 -4.51
N PRO A 92 -1.38 5.21 -5.85
CA PRO A 92 -2.21 6.23 -6.47
C PRO A 92 -3.68 6.06 -6.12
N GLY A 93 -4.35 7.13 -5.68
CA GLY A 93 -5.78 7.09 -5.34
C GLY A 93 -6.11 6.48 -3.97
N MET A 94 -5.11 6.17 -3.13
CA MET A 94 -5.28 5.52 -1.82
C MET A 94 -6.38 6.13 -0.94
N LYS A 95 -6.42 7.46 -0.80
CA LYS A 95 -7.45 8.13 0.02
C LYS A 95 -8.86 7.92 -0.52
N ARG A 96 -9.03 7.99 -1.84
CA ARG A 96 -10.32 7.78 -2.52
C ARG A 96 -10.81 6.35 -2.33
N GLN A 97 -9.94 5.38 -2.58
CA GLN A 97 -10.28 3.95 -2.46
C GLN A 97 -10.59 3.54 -1.02
N ILE A 98 -9.87 4.09 -0.04
CA ILE A 98 -10.21 3.90 1.38
C ILE A 98 -11.57 4.49 1.70
N SER A 99 -11.89 5.67 1.14
CA SER A 99 -13.21 6.29 1.30
C SER A 99 -14.32 5.39 0.76
N GLU A 100 -14.17 4.92 -0.48
CA GLU A 100 -15.12 4.00 -1.14
C GLU A 100 -15.28 2.71 -0.32
N PHE A 101 -14.18 2.14 0.17
CA PHE A 101 -14.20 0.92 0.99
C PHE A 101 -14.96 1.13 2.31
N VAL A 102 -14.68 2.20 3.04
CA VAL A 102 -15.33 2.49 4.33
C VAL A 102 -16.81 2.81 4.14
N TYR A 103 -17.19 3.55 3.08
CA TYR A 103 -18.60 3.82 2.78
C TYR A 103 -19.38 2.58 2.33
N ALA A 104 -18.70 1.61 1.70
CA ALA A 104 -19.29 0.33 1.33
C ALA A 104 -19.37 -0.68 2.49
N CYS A 105 -18.74 -0.39 3.64
CA CYS A 105 -18.98 -1.18 4.85
C CYS A 105 -20.42 -0.95 5.31
N LEU A 106 -21.28 -1.94 5.07
CA LEU A 106 -22.62 -2.02 5.63
C LEU A 106 -22.50 -1.87 7.15
N VAL A 107 -23.10 -0.80 7.68
CA VAL A 107 -23.38 -0.62 9.11
C VAL A 107 -24.34 -1.71 9.56
#